data_AF-A0AAN9AJR9-F1
#
_entry.id   AF-A0AAN9AJR9-F1
#
_cell.length_a   1.000
_cell.length_b   1.000
_cell.length_c   1.000
_cell.angle_alpha   90.00
_cell.angle_beta   90.00
_cell.angle_gamma   90.00
#
_symmetry.space_group_name_H-M   'P 1'
#
loop_
_entity.id
_entity.type
_entity.pdbx_description
1 polymer ?
#
loop_
_entity_poly.entity_id
_entity_poly.type
_entity_poly.pdbx_seq_one_letter_code
_entity_poly.pdbx_strand_id
1 'polypeptide(L)'
;MAAVVELVWLVVMVVSAILATRISTQKWLIADAVLAFLFAACTIPFAVKSQQMQTSGIPIDAAHGYLCNVYICYCLMPAIAFLLLKDSKDPTCTTALLLSRTVGAGLATLIITFGHFYAGIFNPMHLYYGVFGNAAWAGVSGFHLYLGGKANRRGVASKVDLFLQVDIAFALCYAIPDLLIPDVILSLCGMKADALHTHLLQVGGGVHVGTAALSFMALRFTSPNHKKAVLMSRIAIMLLMWAVRTYSWVALEPATSFYSYFMACTGYLPFFPAYLGIRQAY
;
A
#
# COMPACT_ATOMS: atom_id res chain seq x y z
N MET A 1 -0.65 12.34 31.91
CA MET A 1 0.48 11.57 31.34
C MET A 1 0.20 11.18 29.89
N ALA A 2 -0.97 10.62 29.56
CA ALA A 2 -1.37 10.31 28.17
C ALA A 2 -1.26 11.51 27.20
N ALA A 3 -1.88 12.65 27.52
CA ALA A 3 -1.83 13.86 26.69
C ALA A 3 -0.40 14.40 26.39
N VAL A 4 0.56 14.14 27.28
CA VAL A 4 1.96 14.57 27.07
C VAL A 4 2.66 13.64 26.07
N VAL A 5 2.44 12.33 26.18
CA VAL A 5 2.98 11.33 25.24
C VAL A 5 2.42 11.55 23.84
N GLU A 6 1.12 11.80 23.77
CA GLU A 6 0.38 12.14 22.55
C GLU A 6 0.93 13.38 21.83
N LEU A 7 1.17 14.46 22.59
CA LEU A 7 1.77 15.68 22.06
C LEU A 7 3.19 15.44 21.54
N VAL A 8 3.99 14.65 22.26
CA VAL A 8 5.36 14.32 21.84
C VAL A 8 5.37 13.59 20.50
N TRP A 9 4.51 12.58 20.31
CA TRP A 9 4.45 11.85 19.03
C TRP A 9 4.01 12.73 17.88
N LEU A 10 3.01 13.58 18.08
CA LEU A 10 2.57 14.53 17.07
C LEU A 10 3.70 15.50 16.68
N VAL A 11 4.39 16.07 17.67
CA VAL A 11 5.52 16.99 17.44
C VAL A 11 6.63 16.28 16.68
N VAL A 12 6.99 15.05 17.06
CA VAL A 12 8.01 14.26 16.35
C VAL A 12 7.61 14.04 14.90
N MET A 13 6.37 13.60 14.63
CA MET A 13 5.90 13.37 13.25
C MET A 13 5.89 14.64 12.40
N VAL A 14 5.39 15.75 12.94
CA VAL A 14 5.36 17.04 12.23
C VAL A 14 6.76 17.55 11.96
N VAL A 15 7.65 17.51 12.96
CA VAL A 15 9.05 17.94 12.78
C VAL A 15 9.76 17.05 11.76
N SER A 16 9.60 15.72 11.84
CA SER A 16 10.16 14.79 10.85
C SER A 16 9.63 15.07 9.45
N ALA A 17 8.34 15.34 9.29
CA ALA A 17 7.76 15.70 7.99
C ALA A 17 8.37 17.01 7.44
N ILE A 18 8.48 18.05 8.28
CA ILE A 18 9.11 19.32 7.91
C ILE A 18 10.56 19.10 7.50
N LEU A 19 11.34 18.34 8.28
CA LEU A 19 12.73 18.04 7.94
C LEU A 19 12.83 17.25 6.64
N ALA A 20 11.90 16.33 6.39
CA ALA A 20 11.85 15.58 5.14
C ALA A 20 11.56 16.47 3.92
N THR A 21 10.83 17.58 4.05
CA THR A 21 10.69 18.55 2.95
C THR A 21 11.99 19.30 2.60
N ARG A 22 13.00 19.29 3.48
CA ARG A 22 14.26 20.02 3.29
C ARG A 22 15.34 19.20 2.58
N ILE A 23 15.17 17.88 2.46
CA ILE A 23 16.13 17.03 1.76
C ILE A 23 15.81 16.99 0.26
N SER A 24 16.75 16.50 -0.56
CA SER A 24 16.50 16.34 -1.99
C SER A 24 15.50 15.20 -2.24
N THR A 25 14.77 15.27 -3.35
CA THR A 25 13.81 14.23 -3.75
C THR A 25 14.42 12.83 -3.79
N GLN A 26 15.68 12.71 -4.23
CA GLN A 26 16.38 11.42 -4.22
C GLN A 26 16.61 10.89 -2.80
N LYS A 27 17.02 11.76 -1.86
CA LYS A 27 17.17 11.37 -0.45
C LYS A 27 15.82 11.00 0.16
N TRP A 28 14.75 11.70 -0.20
CA TRP A 28 13.40 11.35 0.22
C TRP A 28 12.97 9.98 -0.29
N LEU A 29 13.18 9.64 -1.56
CA LEU A 29 12.84 8.31 -2.08
C LEU A 29 13.60 7.17 -1.36
N ILE A 30 14.85 7.41 -0.98
CA ILE A 30 15.61 6.46 -0.16
C ILE A 30 14.99 6.34 1.24
N ALA A 31 14.67 7.46 1.88
CA ALA A 31 14.03 7.48 3.19
C ALA A 31 12.65 6.81 3.16
N ASP A 32 11.82 7.10 2.15
CA ASP A 32 10.52 6.47 1.89
C ASP A 32 10.64 4.94 1.82
N ALA A 33 11.59 4.45 1.02
CA ALA A 33 11.81 3.02 0.88
C ALA A 33 12.24 2.39 2.23
N VAL A 34 13.19 3.00 2.93
CA VAL A 34 13.64 2.52 4.26
C VAL A 34 12.48 2.51 5.25
N LEU A 35 11.70 3.59 5.32
CA LEU A 35 10.54 3.69 6.21
C LEU A 35 9.48 2.64 5.87
N ALA A 36 9.24 2.35 4.58
CA ALA A 36 8.33 1.27 4.18
C ALA A 36 8.80 -0.10 4.64
N PHE A 37 10.08 -0.42 4.45
CA PHE A 37 10.63 -1.70 4.92
C PHE A 37 10.64 -1.81 6.44
N LEU A 38 10.98 -0.74 7.16
CA LEU A 38 10.92 -0.72 8.62
C LEU A 38 9.48 -0.87 9.12
N PHE A 39 8.53 -0.14 8.54
CA PHE A 39 7.12 -0.25 8.88
C PHE A 39 6.61 -1.68 8.67
N ALA A 40 6.99 -2.32 7.56
CA ALA A 40 6.65 -3.70 7.30
C ALA A 40 7.30 -4.69 8.28
N ALA A 41 8.61 -4.54 8.54
CA ALA A 41 9.34 -5.41 9.46
C ALA A 41 8.80 -5.32 10.90
N CYS A 42 8.34 -4.14 11.32
CA CYS A 42 7.76 -3.93 12.64
C CYS A 42 6.29 -4.33 12.73
N THR A 43 5.54 -4.34 11.62
CA THR A 43 4.09 -4.58 11.66
C THR A 43 3.73 -6.02 11.29
N ILE A 44 4.37 -6.61 10.27
CA ILE A 44 3.97 -7.94 9.76
C ILE A 44 4.02 -9.04 10.82
N PRO A 45 5.11 -9.17 11.62
CA PRO A 45 5.18 -10.20 12.67
C PRO A 45 4.24 -9.94 13.85
N PHE A 46 3.74 -8.71 13.99
CA PHE A 46 3.00 -8.25 15.15
C PHE A 46 1.63 -7.67 14.78
N ALA A 47 1.06 -8.07 13.63
CA ALA A 47 -0.13 -7.44 13.06
C ALA A 47 -1.31 -7.44 14.03
N VAL A 48 -1.62 -8.60 14.63
CA VAL A 48 -2.68 -8.73 15.65
C VAL A 48 -2.43 -7.81 16.85
N LYS A 49 -1.21 -7.82 17.40
CA LYS A 49 -0.84 -6.97 18.53
C LYS A 49 -0.91 -5.49 18.19
N SER A 50 -0.52 -5.11 16.97
CA SER A 50 -0.63 -3.75 16.45
C SER A 50 -2.07 -3.27 16.41
N GLN A 51 -3.00 -4.13 15.97
CA GLN A 51 -4.43 -3.80 15.95
C GLN A 51 -5.03 -3.74 17.36
N GLN A 52 -4.63 -4.65 18.26
CA GLN A 52 -5.05 -4.62 19.67
C GLN A 52 -4.65 -3.31 20.37
N MET A 53 -3.48 -2.73 20.05
CA MET A 53 -3.05 -1.46 20.61
C MET A 53 -3.86 -0.26 20.11
N GLN A 54 -4.54 -0.38 18.96
CA GLN A 54 -5.25 0.73 18.31
C GLN A 54 -6.77 0.66 18.46
N THR A 55 -7.29 -0.46 18.95
CA THR A 55 -8.72 -0.72 19.06
C THR A 55 -9.17 -0.91 20.50
N SER A 56 -10.48 -0.84 20.73
CA SER A 56 -11.09 -1.05 22.05
C SER A 56 -12.44 -1.74 21.87
N GLY A 57 -12.64 -2.85 22.60
CA GLY A 57 -13.93 -3.56 22.62
C GLY A 57 -14.19 -4.51 21.46
N ILE A 58 -13.21 -4.81 20.59
CA ILE A 58 -13.31 -5.83 19.54
C ILE A 58 -12.28 -6.95 19.78
N PRO A 59 -12.69 -8.23 19.71
CA PRO A 59 -11.76 -9.34 19.70
C PRO A 59 -11.00 -9.39 18.36
N ILE A 60 -9.67 -9.32 18.43
CA ILE A 60 -8.81 -9.37 17.25
C ILE A 60 -8.48 -10.83 16.92
N ASP A 61 -8.81 -11.24 15.70
CA ASP A 61 -8.59 -12.58 15.16
C ASP A 61 -7.52 -12.62 14.05
N ALA A 62 -7.32 -13.82 13.47
CA ALA A 62 -6.38 -14.06 12.39
C ALA A 62 -6.69 -13.27 11.11
N ALA A 63 -7.97 -13.05 10.80
CA ALA A 63 -8.42 -12.37 9.59
C ALA A 63 -8.06 -10.89 9.65
N HIS A 64 -8.20 -10.25 10.81
CA HIS A 64 -7.68 -8.90 11.05
C HIS A 64 -6.17 -8.81 10.80
N GLY A 65 -5.40 -9.76 11.35
CA GLY A 65 -3.96 -9.84 11.14
C GLY A 65 -3.59 -9.96 9.65
N TYR A 66 -4.31 -10.82 8.92
CA TYR A 66 -4.12 -11.00 7.48
C TYR A 66 -4.43 -9.73 6.68
N LEU A 67 -5.60 -9.10 6.91
CA LEU A 67 -6.00 -7.87 6.23
C LEU A 67 -4.99 -6.74 6.48
N CYS A 68 -4.54 -6.59 7.72
CA CYS A 68 -3.47 -5.67 8.07
C CYS A 68 -2.20 -5.96 7.26
N ASN A 69 -1.76 -7.22 7.21
CA ASN A 69 -0.56 -7.61 6.45
C ASN A 69 -0.69 -7.35 4.95
N VAL A 70 -1.87 -7.56 4.36
CA VAL A 70 -2.16 -7.24 2.95
C VAL A 70 -1.99 -5.74 2.70
N TYR A 71 -2.57 -4.89 3.54
CA TYR A 71 -2.37 -3.44 3.49
C TYR A 71 -0.87 -3.06 3.52
N ILE A 72 -0.11 -3.64 4.45
CA ILE A 72 1.33 -3.38 4.58
C ILE A 72 2.11 -3.83 3.33
N CYS A 73 1.72 -4.96 2.73
CA CYS A 73 2.32 -5.41 1.47
C CYS A 73 2.08 -4.41 0.34
N TYR A 74 0.87 -3.84 0.22
CA TYR A 74 0.63 -2.78 -0.77
C TYR A 74 1.51 -1.55 -0.54
N CYS A 75 1.75 -1.16 0.72
CA CYS A 75 2.67 -0.08 1.08
C CYS A 75 4.13 -0.34 0.64
N LEU A 76 4.56 -1.59 0.54
CA LEU A 76 5.91 -1.93 0.09
C LEU A 76 6.09 -1.82 -1.43
N MET A 77 5.01 -1.83 -2.22
CA MET A 77 5.14 -1.89 -3.69
C MET A 77 5.96 -0.73 -4.28
N PRO A 78 5.71 0.55 -3.92
CA PRO A 78 6.53 1.65 -4.45
C PRO A 78 7.98 1.58 -3.96
N ALA A 79 8.23 1.05 -2.76
CA ALA A 79 9.59 0.88 -2.23
C ALA A 79 10.38 -0.18 -3.02
N ILE A 80 9.75 -1.32 -3.34
CA ILE A 80 10.36 -2.35 -4.20
C ILE A 80 10.58 -1.80 -5.61
N ALA A 81 9.59 -1.10 -6.18
CA ALA A 81 9.73 -0.46 -7.49
C ALA A 81 10.89 0.55 -7.49
N PHE A 82 11.04 1.34 -6.43
CA PHE A 82 12.19 2.25 -6.27
C PHE A 82 13.51 1.48 -6.30
N LEU A 83 13.65 0.37 -5.57
CA LEU A 83 14.91 -0.41 -5.58
C LEU A 83 15.27 -0.91 -6.98
N LEU A 84 14.27 -1.29 -7.78
CA LEU A 84 14.45 -1.75 -9.17
C LEU A 84 14.68 -0.59 -10.15
N LEU A 85 14.28 0.63 -9.80
CA LEU A 85 14.36 1.83 -10.62
C LEU A 85 15.41 2.84 -10.12
N LYS A 86 16.17 2.54 -9.05
CA LYS A 86 16.99 3.51 -8.32
C LYS A 86 18.07 4.19 -9.18
N ASP A 87 18.55 3.48 -10.20
CA ASP A 87 19.60 3.95 -11.13
C ASP A 87 18.99 4.60 -12.39
N SER A 88 17.67 4.70 -12.45
CA SER A 88 16.95 5.31 -13.58
C SER A 88 17.20 6.81 -13.65
N LYS A 89 17.56 7.29 -14.84
CA LYS A 89 17.66 8.72 -15.16
C LYS A 89 16.34 9.30 -15.69
N ASP A 90 15.29 8.49 -15.77
CA ASP A 90 13.99 8.91 -16.29
C ASP A 90 13.19 9.63 -15.19
N PRO A 91 12.93 10.95 -15.30
CA PRO A 91 12.19 11.69 -14.27
C PRO A 91 10.74 11.23 -14.12
N THR A 92 10.19 10.50 -15.11
CA THR A 92 8.85 9.91 -15.02
C THR A 92 8.81 8.80 -13.96
N CYS A 93 9.90 8.06 -13.73
CA CYS A 93 10.00 7.04 -12.68
C CYS A 93 9.82 7.66 -11.29
N THR A 94 10.59 8.70 -10.98
CA THR A 94 10.47 9.46 -9.73
C THR A 94 9.06 10.01 -9.53
N THR A 95 8.47 10.59 -10.59
CA THR A 95 7.11 11.14 -10.54
C THR A 95 6.09 10.03 -10.23
N ALA A 96 6.22 8.86 -10.88
CA ALA A 96 5.32 7.73 -10.68
C ALA A 96 5.38 7.18 -9.25
N LEU A 97 6.58 7.04 -8.68
CA LEU A 97 6.80 6.59 -7.30
C LEU A 97 6.15 7.55 -6.29
N LEU A 98 6.41 8.85 -6.45
CA LEU A 98 5.84 9.88 -5.56
C LEU A 98 4.33 9.98 -5.70
N LEU A 99 3.80 9.96 -6.93
CA LEU A 99 2.35 9.99 -7.16
C LEU A 99 1.65 8.79 -6.55
N SER A 100 2.20 7.58 -6.76
CA SER A 100 1.68 6.35 -6.18
C SER A 100 1.58 6.44 -4.67
N ARG A 101 2.65 6.93 -4.02
CA ARG A 101 2.67 7.13 -2.57
C ARG A 101 1.66 8.18 -2.12
N THR A 102 1.60 9.33 -2.77
CA THR A 102 0.66 10.41 -2.43
C THR A 102 -0.79 9.96 -2.55
N VAL A 103 -1.15 9.27 -3.64
CA VAL A 103 -2.52 8.76 -3.83
C VAL A 103 -2.85 7.68 -2.82
N GLY A 104 -2.00 6.66 -2.69
CA GLY A 104 -2.25 5.52 -1.80
C GLY A 104 -2.33 5.92 -0.32
N ALA A 105 -1.30 6.62 0.17
CA ALA A 105 -1.28 7.09 1.55
C ALA A 105 -2.35 8.17 1.81
N GLY A 106 -2.65 9.02 0.83
CA GLY A 106 -3.71 10.03 0.95
C GLY A 106 -5.10 9.42 1.09
N LEU A 107 -5.44 8.42 0.29
CA LEU A 107 -6.69 7.67 0.44
C LEU A 107 -6.74 6.94 1.77
N ALA A 108 -5.64 6.27 2.18
CA ALA A 108 -5.55 5.64 3.50
C ALA A 108 -5.79 6.65 4.62
N THR A 109 -5.20 7.85 4.58
CA THR A 109 -5.45 8.92 5.56
C THR A 109 -6.93 9.26 5.67
N LEU A 110 -7.63 9.43 4.55
CA LEU A 110 -9.07 9.76 4.55
C LEU A 110 -9.89 8.65 5.21
N ILE A 111 -9.63 7.39 4.85
CA ILE A 111 -10.35 6.22 5.36
C ILE A 111 -10.08 6.01 6.85
N ILE A 112 -8.81 6.12 7.28
CA ILE A 112 -8.39 6.01 8.69
C ILE A 112 -9.02 7.13 9.52
N THR A 113 -9.05 8.36 8.99
CA THR A 113 -9.69 9.49 9.67
C THR A 113 -11.18 9.23 9.85
N PHE A 114 -11.88 8.82 8.78
CA PHE A 114 -13.30 8.50 8.85
C PHE A 114 -13.57 7.33 9.81
N GLY A 115 -12.83 6.23 9.68
CA GLY A 115 -12.94 5.07 10.57
C GLY A 115 -12.76 5.46 12.04
N HIS A 116 -11.76 6.29 12.35
CA HIS A 116 -11.50 6.74 13.72
C HIS A 116 -12.71 7.46 14.33
N PHE A 117 -13.29 8.44 13.62
CA PHE A 117 -14.35 9.27 14.15
C PHE A 117 -15.74 8.63 14.10
N TYR A 118 -15.98 7.68 13.19
CA TYR A 118 -17.33 7.15 12.95
C TYR A 118 -17.52 5.68 13.34
N ALA A 119 -16.46 4.86 13.42
CA ALA A 119 -16.62 3.43 13.73
C ALA A 119 -16.74 3.15 15.24
N GLY A 120 -16.30 4.06 16.11
CA GLY A 120 -16.43 3.94 17.57
C GLY A 120 -15.57 2.85 18.23
N ILE A 121 -14.65 2.24 17.48
CA ILE A 121 -13.85 1.07 17.91
C ILE A 121 -12.37 1.40 18.12
N PHE A 122 -11.95 2.62 17.78
CA PHE A 122 -10.55 3.04 17.78
C PHE A 122 -10.24 3.90 19.00
N ASN A 123 -9.08 3.64 19.60
CA ASN A 123 -8.55 4.47 20.67
C ASN A 123 -7.60 5.56 20.10
N PRO A 124 -7.10 6.50 20.94
CA PRO A 124 -6.22 7.58 20.45
C PRO A 124 -4.94 7.11 19.74
N MET A 125 -4.41 5.91 20.03
CA MET A 125 -3.23 5.38 19.34
C MET A 125 -3.44 5.24 17.83
N HIS A 126 -4.68 5.01 17.40
CA HIS A 126 -5.05 4.95 15.98
C HIS A 126 -4.84 6.29 15.25
N LEU A 127 -5.01 7.43 15.92
CA LEU A 127 -4.72 8.74 15.31
C LEU A 127 -3.23 8.92 15.01
N TYR A 128 -2.37 8.50 15.93
CA TYR A 128 -0.92 8.66 15.77
C TYR A 128 -0.36 7.71 14.71
N TYR A 129 -0.60 6.41 14.86
CA TYR A 129 -0.05 5.42 13.93
C TYR A 129 -0.77 5.41 12.58
N GLY A 130 -2.08 5.64 12.57
CA GLY A 130 -2.89 5.64 11.37
C GLY A 130 -2.89 6.99 10.66
N VAL A 131 -3.51 8.00 11.27
CA VAL A 131 -3.84 9.27 10.59
C VAL A 131 -2.60 10.11 10.34
N PHE A 132 -1.87 10.48 11.41
CA PHE A 132 -0.74 11.40 11.29
C PHE A 132 0.42 10.80 10.51
N GLY A 133 0.72 9.51 10.73
CA GLY A 133 1.72 8.78 9.97
C GLY A 133 1.45 8.79 8.46
N ASN A 134 0.24 8.37 8.03
CA ASN A 134 -0.12 8.39 6.62
C ASN A 134 -0.20 9.80 6.04
N ALA A 135 -0.73 10.77 6.79
CA ALA A 135 -0.86 12.15 6.35
C ALA A 135 0.51 12.79 6.09
N ALA A 136 1.46 12.58 7.02
CA ALA A 136 2.84 13.02 6.85
C ALA A 136 3.49 12.36 5.63
N TRP A 137 3.28 11.05 5.47
CA TRP A 137 3.86 10.29 4.36
C TRP A 137 3.32 10.75 2.99
N ALA A 138 2.00 10.92 2.89
CA ALA A 138 1.33 11.44 1.70
C ALA A 138 1.75 12.89 1.39
N GLY A 139 1.78 13.74 2.42
CA GLY A 139 2.08 15.16 2.31
C GLY A 139 3.52 15.43 1.88
N VAL A 140 4.50 14.76 2.49
CA VAL A 140 5.91 14.90 2.08
C VAL A 140 6.13 14.38 0.67
N SER A 141 5.52 13.24 0.31
CA SER A 141 5.60 12.71 -1.05
C SER A 141 4.95 13.66 -2.07
N GLY A 142 3.82 14.27 -1.71
CA GLY A 142 3.11 15.25 -2.53
C GLY A 142 3.91 16.54 -2.70
N PHE A 143 4.60 16.99 -1.66
CA PHE A 143 5.51 18.13 -1.73
C PHE A 143 6.67 17.86 -2.70
N HIS A 144 7.34 16.70 -2.59
CA HIS A 144 8.40 16.33 -3.53
C HIS A 144 7.88 16.12 -4.96
N LEU A 145 6.65 15.64 -5.11
CA LEU A 145 5.97 15.54 -6.40
C LEU A 145 5.74 16.94 -6.99
N TYR A 146 5.32 17.91 -6.18
CA TYR A 146 5.11 19.29 -6.62
C TYR A 146 6.43 19.95 -7.07
N LEU A 147 7.52 19.79 -6.30
CA LEU A 147 8.83 20.35 -6.66
C LEU A 147 9.46 19.67 -7.89
N GLY A 148 9.23 18.36 -8.05
CA GLY A 148 9.91 17.51 -9.03
C GLY A 148 9.07 17.11 -10.24
N GLY A 149 7.78 17.43 -10.27
CA GLY A 149 6.78 16.97 -11.23
C GLY A 149 6.95 17.55 -12.63
N LYS A 150 8.06 17.21 -13.29
CA LYS A 150 8.41 17.65 -14.65
C LYS A 150 8.07 16.62 -15.72
N ALA A 151 7.39 15.54 -15.36
CA ALA A 151 7.22 14.35 -16.18
C ALA A 151 5.97 14.40 -17.08
N ASN A 152 5.90 15.39 -17.97
CA ASN A 152 4.94 15.39 -19.07
C ASN A 152 5.60 14.90 -20.37
N ARG A 153 6.37 13.81 -20.29
CA ARG A 153 6.98 13.17 -21.47
C ARG A 153 6.03 12.12 -22.02
N ARG A 154 5.88 12.08 -23.35
CA ARG A 154 5.21 10.99 -24.05
C ARG A 154 6.11 9.76 -23.95
N GLY A 155 5.63 8.70 -23.31
CA GLY A 155 6.38 7.45 -23.16
C GLY A 155 6.66 6.77 -24.49
N VAL A 156 7.58 5.81 -24.48
CA VAL A 156 7.86 4.96 -25.65
C VAL A 156 6.89 3.78 -25.62
N ALA A 157 6.07 3.63 -26.67
CA ALA A 157 5.16 2.50 -26.79
C ALA A 157 5.93 1.17 -26.78
N SER A 158 5.45 0.19 -26.02
CA SER A 158 6.11 -1.11 -25.90
C SER A 158 5.10 -2.25 -25.76
N LYS A 159 5.50 -3.48 -26.10
CA LYS A 159 4.64 -4.67 -25.87
C LYS A 159 4.29 -4.86 -24.39
N VAL A 160 5.13 -4.35 -23.48
CA VAL A 160 4.91 -4.36 -22.03
C VAL A 160 3.69 -3.52 -21.63
N ASP A 161 3.28 -2.56 -22.47
CA ASP A 161 2.19 -1.63 -22.16
C ASP A 161 0.84 -2.35 -22.04
N LEU A 162 0.60 -3.38 -22.85
CA LEU A 162 -0.60 -4.20 -22.74
C LEU A 162 -0.67 -4.86 -21.35
N PHE A 163 0.44 -5.37 -20.85
CA PHE A 163 0.49 -6.04 -19.55
C PHE A 163 0.34 -5.06 -18.39
N LEU A 164 0.88 -3.84 -18.53
CA LEU A 164 0.61 -2.75 -17.59
C LEU A 164 -0.87 -2.35 -17.60
N GLN A 165 -1.51 -2.27 -18.77
CA GLN A 165 -2.95 -1.98 -18.86
C GLN A 165 -3.81 -3.05 -18.19
N VAL A 166 -3.46 -4.32 -18.40
CA VAL A 166 -4.12 -5.44 -17.72
C VAL A 166 -3.88 -5.40 -16.21
N ASP A 167 -2.65 -5.11 -15.75
CA ASP A 167 -2.35 -4.91 -14.33
C ASP A 167 -3.19 -3.79 -13.72
N ILE A 168 -3.30 -2.64 -14.39
CA ILE A 168 -4.14 -1.51 -13.94
C ILE A 168 -5.60 -1.94 -13.83
N ALA A 169 -6.14 -2.61 -14.84
CA ALA A 169 -7.52 -3.06 -14.85
C ALA A 169 -7.80 -4.01 -13.68
N PHE A 170 -6.95 -5.02 -13.47
CA PHE A 170 -7.11 -5.93 -12.33
C PHE A 170 -6.94 -5.22 -10.99
N ALA A 171 -5.90 -4.40 -10.83
CA ALA A 171 -5.67 -3.67 -9.59
C ALA A 171 -6.88 -2.81 -9.21
N LEU A 172 -7.49 -2.09 -10.17
CA LEU A 172 -8.68 -1.29 -9.93
C LEU A 172 -9.94 -2.12 -9.68
N CYS A 173 -10.12 -3.24 -10.42
CA CYS A 173 -11.25 -4.14 -10.20
C CYS A 173 -11.26 -4.76 -8.79
N TYR A 174 -10.12 -4.85 -8.11
CA TYR A 174 -10.06 -5.26 -6.69
C TYR A 174 -10.08 -4.07 -5.74
N ALA A 175 -9.26 -3.05 -6.00
CA ALA A 175 -9.10 -1.92 -5.11
C ALA A 175 -10.40 -1.11 -4.93
N ILE A 176 -11.19 -0.93 -6.00
CA ILE A 176 -12.42 -0.13 -5.95
C ILE A 176 -13.51 -0.82 -5.11
N PRO A 177 -13.83 -2.11 -5.31
CA PRO A 177 -14.80 -2.78 -4.45
C PRO A 177 -14.37 -2.88 -2.98
N ASP A 178 -13.10 -3.19 -2.71
CA ASP A 178 -12.55 -3.23 -1.34
C ASP A 178 -12.71 -1.87 -0.64
N LEU A 179 -12.56 -0.77 -1.40
CA LEU A 179 -12.72 0.60 -0.92
C LEU A 179 -14.18 1.01 -0.70
N LEU A 180 -15.06 0.74 -1.67
CA LEU A 180 -16.41 1.32 -1.73
C LEU A 180 -17.50 0.43 -1.12
N ILE A 181 -17.35 -0.89 -1.20
CA ILE A 181 -18.37 -1.86 -0.77
C ILE A 181 -17.75 -3.02 0.04
N PRO A 182 -16.89 -2.74 1.04
CA PRO A 182 -16.19 -3.76 1.82
C PRO A 182 -17.11 -4.81 2.45
N ASP A 183 -18.27 -4.40 2.97
CA ASP A 183 -19.23 -5.30 3.63
C ASP A 183 -19.75 -6.38 2.66
N VAL A 184 -20.01 -5.99 1.40
CA VAL A 184 -20.45 -6.92 0.36
C VAL A 184 -19.33 -7.90 0.04
N ILE A 185 -18.09 -7.44 -0.10
CA ILE A 185 -16.94 -8.30 -0.37
C ILE A 185 -16.71 -9.29 0.77
N LEU A 186 -16.73 -8.83 2.02
CA LEU A 186 -16.55 -9.68 3.19
C LEU A 186 -17.68 -10.72 3.31
N SER A 187 -18.92 -10.32 3.04
CA SER A 187 -20.09 -11.20 3.02
C SER A 187 -20.02 -12.27 1.92
N LEU A 188 -19.66 -11.88 0.68
CA LEU A 188 -19.46 -12.81 -0.43
C LEU A 188 -18.39 -13.87 -0.12
N CYS A 189 -17.46 -13.53 0.76
CA CYS A 189 -16.41 -14.43 1.19
C CYS A 189 -16.75 -15.25 2.45
N GLY A 190 -18.01 -15.18 2.90
CA GLY A 190 -18.52 -15.93 4.04
C GLY A 190 -17.93 -15.48 5.39
N MET A 191 -17.38 -14.27 5.46
CA MET A 191 -16.78 -13.75 6.69
C MET A 191 -17.85 -13.03 7.52
N LYS A 192 -17.91 -13.34 8.82
CA LYS A 192 -18.67 -12.53 9.78
C LYS A 192 -17.83 -11.30 10.13
N ALA A 193 -17.89 -10.30 9.26
CA ALA A 193 -17.14 -9.07 9.41
C ALA A 193 -17.66 -8.20 10.55
N ASP A 194 -16.73 -7.59 11.27
CA ASP A 194 -16.99 -6.46 12.15
C ASP A 194 -16.47 -5.15 11.51
N ALA A 195 -16.60 -4.05 12.27
CA ALA A 195 -16.16 -2.74 11.79
C ALA A 195 -14.65 -2.67 11.50
N LEU A 196 -13.81 -3.48 12.17
CA LEU A 196 -12.37 -3.45 11.94
C LEU A 196 -12.00 -4.21 10.66
N HIS A 197 -12.65 -5.32 10.35
CA HIS A 197 -12.50 -6.02 9.07
C HIS A 197 -12.80 -5.08 7.90
N THR A 198 -13.96 -4.42 7.99
CA THR A 198 -14.44 -3.44 7.01
C THR A 198 -13.43 -2.31 6.83
N HIS A 199 -12.96 -1.76 7.95
CA HIS A 199 -11.96 -0.70 7.95
C HIS A 199 -10.65 -1.11 7.27
N LEU A 200 -10.07 -2.25 7.66
CA LEU A 200 -8.79 -2.73 7.12
C LEU A 200 -8.89 -3.05 5.63
N LEU A 201 -10.01 -3.60 5.17
CA LEU A 201 -10.24 -3.87 3.76
C LEU A 201 -10.29 -2.57 2.95
N GLN A 202 -10.99 -1.55 3.45
CA GLN A 202 -11.04 -0.24 2.79
C GLN A 202 -9.67 0.42 2.71
N VAL A 203 -8.91 0.41 3.82
CA VAL A 203 -7.55 0.98 3.84
C VAL A 203 -6.66 0.24 2.84
N GLY A 204 -6.72 -1.08 2.79
CA GLY A 204 -6.04 -1.91 1.79
C GLY A 204 -6.41 -1.51 0.37
N GLY A 205 -7.70 -1.38 0.07
CA GLY A 205 -8.21 -0.92 -1.22
C GLY A 205 -7.69 0.47 -1.61
N GLY A 206 -7.70 1.43 -0.69
CA GLY A 206 -7.17 2.77 -0.90
C GLY A 206 -5.69 2.79 -1.27
N VAL A 207 -4.85 2.04 -0.56
CA VAL A 207 -3.42 1.92 -0.92
C VAL A 207 -3.25 1.19 -2.24
N HIS A 208 -4.07 0.17 -2.52
CA HIS A 208 -4.02 -0.58 -3.77
C HIS A 208 -4.33 0.30 -4.99
N VAL A 209 -5.24 1.28 -4.89
CA VAL A 209 -5.43 2.33 -5.91
C VAL A 209 -4.14 3.11 -6.16
N GLY A 210 -3.39 3.44 -5.11
CA GLY A 210 -2.07 4.07 -5.25
C GLY A 210 -1.10 3.21 -6.06
N THR A 211 -1.11 1.89 -5.90
CA THR A 211 -0.29 1.00 -6.73
C THR A 211 -0.74 0.93 -8.18
N ALA A 212 -2.05 1.06 -8.46
CA ALA A 212 -2.56 1.15 -9.83
C ALA A 212 -2.09 2.44 -10.51
N ALA A 213 -2.01 3.54 -9.75
CA ALA A 213 -1.43 4.80 -10.23
C ALA A 213 0.04 4.66 -10.64
N LEU A 214 0.83 3.82 -9.94
CA LEU A 214 2.21 3.50 -10.33
C LEU A 214 2.25 2.84 -11.72
N SER A 215 1.46 1.79 -11.93
CA SER A 215 1.39 1.08 -13.22
C SER A 215 0.86 1.97 -14.35
N PHE A 216 -0.14 2.81 -14.05
CA PHE A 216 -0.64 3.81 -15.00
C PHE A 216 0.44 4.80 -15.44
N MET A 217 1.20 5.34 -14.50
CA MET A 217 2.30 6.24 -14.82
C MET A 217 3.46 5.52 -15.51
N ALA A 218 3.67 4.24 -15.25
CA ALA A 218 4.69 3.43 -15.91
C ALA A 218 4.51 3.34 -17.42
N LEU A 219 3.27 3.46 -17.94
CA LEU A 219 3.01 3.55 -19.39
C LEU A 219 3.77 4.71 -20.05
N ARG A 220 4.09 5.77 -19.29
CA ARG A 220 4.81 6.96 -19.75
C ARG A 220 6.33 6.83 -19.67
N PHE A 221 6.87 5.72 -19.15
CA PHE A 221 8.31 5.53 -19.05
C PHE A 221 8.95 5.44 -20.44
N THR A 222 10.17 5.95 -20.54
CA THR A 222 10.93 5.98 -21.80
C THR A 222 11.67 4.66 -22.07
N SER A 223 11.87 3.82 -21.05
CA SER A 223 12.55 2.52 -21.16
C SER A 223 11.58 1.37 -20.88
N PRO A 224 11.47 0.38 -21.79
CA PRO A 224 10.73 -0.85 -21.54
C PRO A 224 11.24 -1.60 -20.30
N ASN A 225 12.53 -1.52 -19.97
CA ASN A 225 13.07 -2.16 -18.77
C ASN A 225 12.54 -1.52 -17.47
N HIS A 226 12.30 -0.21 -17.46
CA HIS A 226 11.65 0.44 -16.32
C HIS A 226 10.18 0.01 -16.19
N LYS A 227 9.49 -0.20 -17.33
CA LYS A 227 8.12 -0.75 -17.34
C LYS A 227 8.09 -2.17 -16.76
N LYS A 228 9.06 -3.02 -17.15
CA LYS A 228 9.26 -4.36 -16.57
C LYS A 228 9.52 -4.29 -15.08
N ALA A 229 10.33 -3.34 -14.60
CA ALA A 229 10.62 -3.19 -13.18
C ALA A 229 9.35 -2.95 -12.34
N VAL A 230 8.35 -2.23 -12.87
CA VAL A 230 7.06 -2.04 -12.19
C VAL A 230 6.24 -3.34 -12.16
N LEU A 231 6.23 -4.13 -13.24
CA LEU A 231 5.59 -5.45 -13.22
C LEU A 231 6.33 -6.44 -12.30
N MET A 232 7.66 -6.36 -12.23
CA MET A 232 8.47 -7.15 -11.31
C MET A 232 8.18 -6.80 -9.84
N SER A 233 7.98 -5.52 -9.51
CA SER A 233 7.59 -5.14 -8.16
C SER A 233 6.20 -5.67 -7.81
N ARG A 234 5.26 -5.70 -8.77
CA ARG A 234 3.96 -6.37 -8.58
C ARG A 234 4.13 -7.85 -8.25
N ILE A 235 4.95 -8.58 -9.03
CA ILE A 235 5.23 -10.00 -8.77
C ILE A 235 5.82 -10.20 -7.37
N ALA A 236 6.82 -9.39 -6.99
CA ALA A 236 7.44 -9.48 -5.68
C ALA A 236 6.43 -9.27 -4.54
N ILE A 237 5.50 -8.32 -4.69
CA ILE A 237 4.44 -8.07 -3.70
C ILE A 237 3.43 -9.22 -3.67
N MET A 238 3.05 -9.81 -4.80
CA MET A 238 2.18 -10.98 -4.81
C MET A 238 2.83 -12.18 -4.11
N LEU A 239 4.13 -12.40 -4.31
CA LEU A 239 4.88 -13.44 -3.60
C LEU A 239 4.96 -13.16 -2.09
N LEU A 240 5.17 -11.90 -1.71
CA LEU A 240 5.16 -11.51 -0.30
C LEU A 240 3.77 -11.69 0.33
N MET A 241 2.71 -11.32 -0.38
CA MET A 241 1.32 -11.56 0.03
C MET A 241 1.03 -13.04 0.27
N TRP A 242 1.60 -13.91 -0.58
CA TRP A 242 1.53 -15.35 -0.37
C TRP A 242 2.28 -15.80 0.89
N ALA A 243 3.49 -15.28 1.11
CA ALA A 243 4.26 -15.58 2.31
C ALA A 243 3.55 -15.13 3.60
N VAL A 244 3.00 -13.91 3.64
CA VAL A 244 2.26 -13.41 4.82
C VAL A 244 0.94 -14.15 5.03
N ARG A 245 0.28 -14.63 3.95
CA ARG A 245 -0.88 -15.51 4.07
C ARG A 245 -0.50 -16.83 4.73
N THR A 246 0.53 -17.50 4.21
CA THR A 246 1.02 -18.77 4.77
C THR A 246 1.44 -18.60 6.22
N TYR A 247 2.14 -17.51 6.54
CA TYR A 247 2.47 -17.14 7.91
C TYR A 247 1.22 -16.95 8.76
N SER A 248 0.23 -16.17 8.30
CA SER A 248 -0.99 -15.90 9.07
C SER A 248 -1.79 -17.18 9.33
N TRP A 249 -1.87 -18.10 8.35
CA TRP A 249 -2.52 -19.40 8.51
C TRP A 249 -1.79 -20.25 9.56
N VAL A 250 -0.46 -20.37 9.44
CA VAL A 250 0.32 -21.26 10.31
C VAL A 250 0.46 -20.72 11.73
N ALA A 251 0.63 -19.39 11.89
CA ALA A 251 0.94 -18.76 13.17
C ALA A 251 -0.24 -18.11 13.90
N LEU A 252 -1.35 -17.78 13.21
CA LEU A 252 -2.46 -17.01 13.80
C LEU A 252 -3.79 -17.79 13.87
N GLU A 253 -3.76 -19.11 13.69
CA GLU A 253 -4.88 -20.06 13.53
C GLU A 253 -5.35 -20.24 12.07
N PRO A 254 -5.79 -21.46 11.66
CA PRO A 254 -6.32 -21.69 10.33
C PRO A 254 -7.57 -20.84 10.10
N ALA A 255 -7.46 -19.77 9.32
CA ALA A 255 -8.62 -19.12 8.75
C ALA A 255 -9.32 -20.14 7.84
N THR A 256 -10.36 -20.79 8.35
CA THR A 256 -11.21 -21.75 7.64
C THR A 256 -12.04 -21.12 6.53
N SER A 257 -11.88 -19.82 6.27
CA SER A 257 -12.73 -19.06 5.37
C SER A 257 -12.28 -19.15 3.91
N PHE A 258 -13.28 -19.42 3.06
CA PHE A 258 -13.28 -19.25 1.61
C PHE A 258 -12.62 -17.94 1.16
N TYR A 259 -12.65 -16.88 1.97
CA TYR A 259 -11.93 -15.61 1.78
C TYR A 259 -10.43 -15.77 1.49
N SER A 260 -9.71 -16.59 2.27
CA SER A 260 -8.28 -16.79 2.08
C SER A 260 -7.98 -17.45 0.73
N TYR A 261 -8.87 -18.36 0.29
CA TYR A 261 -8.79 -19.01 -1.01
C TYR A 261 -9.15 -18.04 -2.13
N PHE A 262 -10.23 -17.26 -1.98
CA PHE A 262 -10.68 -16.28 -2.96
C PHE A 262 -9.63 -15.19 -3.19
N MET A 263 -9.11 -14.56 -2.13
CA MET A 263 -8.06 -13.53 -2.21
C MET A 263 -6.74 -14.06 -2.77
N ALA A 264 -6.42 -15.34 -2.53
CA ALA A 264 -5.28 -15.97 -3.17
C ALA A 264 -5.54 -16.21 -4.66
N CYS A 265 -6.67 -16.83 -5.00
CA CYS A 265 -7.13 -17.08 -6.37
C CYS A 265 -7.16 -15.81 -7.23
N THR A 266 -7.60 -14.69 -6.65
CA THR A 266 -7.68 -13.39 -7.31
C THR A 266 -6.33 -12.66 -7.38
N GLY A 267 -5.43 -12.86 -6.40
CA GLY A 267 -4.04 -12.40 -6.46
C GLY A 267 -3.18 -13.08 -7.53
N TYR A 268 -3.57 -14.25 -8.05
CA TYR A 268 -2.87 -14.90 -9.18
C TYR A 268 -3.22 -14.31 -10.56
N LEU A 269 -4.40 -13.67 -10.70
CA LEU A 269 -4.84 -13.12 -11.98
C LEU A 269 -3.92 -12.00 -12.50
N PRO A 270 -3.36 -11.10 -11.67
CA PRO A 270 -2.31 -10.16 -12.08
C PRO A 270 -0.93 -10.79 -12.32
N PHE A 271 -0.63 -11.94 -11.69
CA PHE A 271 0.68 -12.60 -11.80
C PHE A 271 0.94 -13.11 -13.23
N PHE A 272 -0.07 -13.71 -13.87
CA PHE A 272 0.05 -14.24 -15.23
C PHE A 272 0.36 -13.15 -16.28
N PRO A 273 -0.39 -12.04 -16.36
CA PRO A 273 -0.06 -10.91 -17.21
C PRO A 273 1.32 -10.32 -16.90
N ALA A 274 1.67 -10.13 -15.62
CA ALA A 274 2.98 -9.59 -15.27
C ALA A 274 4.12 -10.50 -15.74
N TYR A 275 4.02 -11.81 -15.47
CA TYR A 275 5.00 -12.81 -15.91
C TYR A 275 5.11 -12.91 -17.44
N LEU A 276 3.98 -12.97 -18.14
CA LEU A 276 3.94 -13.01 -19.60
C LEU A 276 4.53 -11.73 -20.22
N GLY A 277 4.27 -10.57 -19.62
CA GLY A 277 4.82 -9.30 -20.08
C GLY A 277 6.33 -9.18 -19.93
N ILE A 278 6.90 -9.82 -18.89
CA ILE A 278 8.35 -9.93 -18.75
C ILE A 278 8.93 -10.84 -19.85
N ARG A 279 8.25 -11.97 -20.14
CA ARG A 279 8.72 -12.96 -21.10
C ARG A 279 8.65 -12.50 -22.57
N GLN A 280 7.61 -11.74 -22.96
CA GLN A 280 7.42 -11.29 -24.36
C GLN A 280 8.38 -10.18 -24.82
N ALA A 281 9.28 -9.74 -23.93
CA ALA A 281 10.23 -8.68 -24.19
C ALA A 281 11.69 -9.17 -24.18
N TYR A 282 11.86 -10.48 -24.36
CA TYR A 282 13.05 -11.20 -24.82
C TYR A 282 12.70 -11.89 -26.13
#